data_AF-A0A9E0Q231-F1
#
_entry.id   AF-A0A9E0Q231-F1
#
_cell.length_a   1.000
_cell.length_b   1.000
_cell.length_c   1.000
_cell.angle_alpha   90.00
_cell.angle_beta   90.00
_cell.angle_gamma   90.00
#
_symmetry.space_group_name_H-M   'P 1'
#
loop_
_entity.id
_entity.type
_entity.pdbx_description
1 polymer ?
#
loop_
_entity_poly.entity_id
_entity_poly.type
_entity_poly.pdbx_seq_one_letter_code
_entity_poly.pdbx_strand_id
1 'polypeptide(L)'
;MTHRPRGSRRRWILPLVWTGLGVAAVAAVTAVTAVTALIPMTQADFHLPGTQIGDVPKGVLGTSDECRTCHGDFDVEDEPWATWAGSLMGLAGRDPLFFAQMTTANQDVANVGTFCLRCHVPMSYVTGHASDPTGGSLDEVDRDGVTCHFCHSQVDPVYVAGQSPAEDAAILAALAEVPTSYGNAMFVLDPQGVRRGPYSDTDAIHETIDSPFHRSGDMCGTCHDVGNVAVSKLPNGTYRYNLLDQPTPDANPWMQFPLERTYT
;
A
#
# COMPACT_ATOMS: atom_id res chain seq x y z
N MET A 1 2.72 57.19 63.90
CA MET A 1 3.51 58.40 63.56
C MET A 1 3.30 58.68 62.08
N THR A 2 2.39 59.60 61.72
CA THR A 2 2.69 60.97 61.23
C THR A 2 3.50 60.93 59.93
N HIS A 3 3.18 61.57 58.80
CA HIS A 3 2.30 62.69 58.48
C HIS A 3 2.10 62.73 56.94
N ARG A 4 0.90 63.16 56.52
CA ARG A 4 0.47 63.75 55.22
C ARG A 4 1.57 64.56 54.47
N PRO A 5 1.49 64.78 53.13
CA PRO A 5 0.59 65.85 52.65
C PRO A 5 0.09 65.86 51.19
N ARG A 6 -1.05 66.59 51.04
CA ARG A 6 -1.45 67.57 50.00
C ARG A 6 -1.45 67.13 48.52
N GLY A 7 -2.42 67.48 47.68
CA GLY A 7 -3.49 68.46 47.77
C GLY A 7 -4.15 68.55 46.39
N SER A 8 -5.46 68.83 46.39
CA SER A 8 -6.38 68.78 45.27
C SER A 8 -6.11 69.80 44.15
N ARG A 9 -6.31 69.40 42.90
CA ARG A 9 -6.79 70.29 41.84
C ARG A 9 -7.91 69.61 41.03
N ARG A 10 -9.14 70.07 41.24
CA ARG A 10 -10.30 69.84 40.38
C ARG A 10 -10.11 70.59 39.06
N ARG A 11 -10.34 69.93 37.92
CA ARG A 11 -10.70 70.60 36.67
C ARG A 11 -11.72 69.77 35.88
N TRP A 12 -12.93 70.32 35.85
CA TRP A 12 -13.92 70.41 34.77
C TRP A 12 -14.28 69.17 33.95
N ILE A 13 -15.52 68.73 34.17
CA ILE A 13 -16.29 67.79 33.35
C ILE A 13 -16.82 68.54 32.11
N LEU A 14 -16.61 67.98 30.92
CA LEU A 14 -17.38 68.27 29.71
C LEU A 14 -18.02 66.95 29.24
N PRO A 15 -19.33 66.91 28.94
CA PRO A 15 -20.01 65.69 28.53
C PRO A 15 -19.82 65.46 27.03
N LEU A 16 -19.15 64.36 26.66
CA LEU A 16 -19.14 63.88 25.29
C LEU A 16 -20.24 62.83 25.12
N VAL A 17 -21.35 63.30 24.56
CA VAL A 17 -22.45 62.50 24.04
C VAL A 17 -21.91 61.62 22.91
N TRP A 18 -21.81 60.31 23.14
CA TRP A 18 -21.57 59.33 22.09
C TRP A 18 -22.92 58.82 21.58
N THR A 19 -23.45 59.48 20.56
CA THR A 19 -24.43 58.88 19.65
C THR A 19 -23.67 58.27 18.49
N GLY A 20 -23.59 56.96 18.46
CA GLY A 20 -23.00 56.23 17.34
C GLY A 20 -23.37 54.77 17.43
N LEU A 21 -24.41 54.39 16.68
CA LEU A 21 -24.78 53.01 16.42
C LEU A 21 -23.58 52.27 15.82
N GLY A 22 -22.86 51.53 16.65
CA GLY A 22 -21.99 50.45 16.19
C GLY A 22 -22.84 49.20 15.99
N VAL A 23 -23.40 49.04 14.80
CA VAL A 23 -24.00 47.78 14.37
C VAL A 23 -22.92 46.72 14.44
N ALA A 24 -23.02 45.83 15.44
CA ALA A 24 -22.25 44.61 15.48
C ALA A 24 -22.69 43.74 14.29
N ALA A 25 -22.00 43.90 13.17
CA ALA A 25 -22.08 42.94 12.07
C ALA A 25 -21.36 41.67 12.53
N VAL A 26 -22.05 40.83 13.30
CA VAL A 26 -21.71 39.42 13.45
C VAL A 26 -21.94 38.81 12.07
N ALA A 27 -20.91 38.84 11.23
CA ALA A 27 -20.85 38.00 10.05
C ALA A 27 -20.80 36.56 10.56
N ALA A 28 -21.98 35.93 10.66
CA ALA A 28 -22.07 34.49 10.78
C ALA A 28 -21.51 33.91 9.47
N VAL A 29 -20.20 33.68 9.46
CA VAL A 29 -19.58 32.78 8.49
C VAL A 29 -20.16 31.42 8.83
N THR A 30 -21.25 31.04 8.16
CA THR A 30 -21.67 29.64 8.10
C THR A 30 -20.54 28.91 7.40
N ALA A 31 -19.59 28.39 8.18
CA ALA A 31 -18.70 27.35 7.74
C ALA A 31 -19.61 26.18 7.35
N VAL A 32 -19.98 26.12 6.08
CA VAL A 32 -20.49 24.89 5.49
C VAL A 32 -19.29 23.96 5.53
N THR A 33 -19.19 23.19 6.61
CA THR A 33 -18.41 21.95 6.59
C THR A 33 -19.10 21.10 5.53
N ALA A 34 -18.63 21.19 4.29
CA ALA A 34 -18.86 20.15 3.32
C ALA A 34 -18.19 18.91 3.92
N VAL A 35 -18.98 18.12 4.65
CA VAL A 35 -18.59 16.76 4.97
C VAL A 35 -18.50 16.09 3.60
N THR A 36 -17.29 15.98 3.06
CA THR A 36 -17.04 15.14 1.90
C THR A 36 -17.54 13.76 2.31
N ALA A 37 -18.61 13.31 1.67
CA ALA A 37 -19.16 12.00 1.96
C ALA A 37 -18.12 10.97 1.51
N LEU A 38 -17.56 10.24 2.48
CA LEU A 38 -16.69 9.09 2.26
C LEU A 38 -17.34 8.15 1.25
N ILE A 39 -16.63 7.76 0.20
CA ILE A 39 -17.13 6.77 -0.76
C ILE A 39 -17.16 5.41 -0.04
N PRO A 40 -18.34 4.77 0.13
CA PRO A 40 -18.49 3.61 1.00
C PRO A 40 -18.13 2.31 0.27
N MET A 41 -16.89 2.20 -0.20
CA MET A 41 -16.35 0.95 -0.73
C MET A 41 -16.12 -0.06 0.41
N THR A 42 -16.26 -1.34 0.13
CA THR A 42 -15.98 -2.46 1.03
C THR A 42 -14.70 -3.17 0.59
N GLN A 43 -14.26 -4.17 1.35
CA GLN A 43 -13.12 -5.00 0.94
C GLN A 43 -13.38 -5.77 -0.36
N ALA A 44 -14.65 -5.99 -0.72
CA ALA A 44 -15.01 -6.64 -1.99
C ALA A 44 -14.58 -5.80 -3.20
N ASP A 45 -14.63 -4.47 -3.09
CA ASP A 45 -14.24 -3.56 -4.17
C ASP A 45 -12.72 -3.57 -4.47
N PHE A 46 -11.92 -4.01 -3.51
CA PHE A 46 -10.45 -4.12 -3.63
C PHE A 46 -9.98 -5.57 -3.81
N HIS A 47 -10.92 -6.52 -3.94
CA HIS A 47 -10.59 -7.90 -4.23
C HIS A 47 -10.02 -8.03 -5.65
N LEU A 48 -8.93 -8.78 -5.76
CA LEU A 48 -8.23 -9.09 -7.01
C LEU A 48 -7.76 -10.55 -6.96
N PRO A 49 -7.59 -11.21 -8.13
CA PRO A 49 -7.02 -12.54 -8.22
C PRO A 49 -5.61 -12.68 -7.61
N GLY A 50 -5.18 -13.93 -7.44
CA GLY A 50 -3.90 -14.29 -6.84
C GLY A 50 -4.02 -14.64 -5.37
N THR A 51 -2.90 -14.63 -4.66
CA THR A 51 -2.84 -14.98 -3.23
C THR A 51 -3.64 -13.99 -2.39
N GLN A 52 -4.54 -14.51 -1.56
CA GLN A 52 -5.39 -13.78 -0.62
C GLN A 52 -4.87 -13.87 0.81
N ILE A 53 -5.46 -13.05 1.69
CA ILE A 53 -5.18 -13.09 3.13
C ILE A 53 -5.51 -14.48 3.68
N GLY A 54 -4.51 -15.14 4.27
CA GLY A 54 -4.65 -16.46 4.89
C GLY A 54 -4.36 -17.65 3.97
N ASP A 55 -4.13 -17.43 2.67
CA ASP A 55 -3.74 -18.51 1.74
C ASP A 55 -2.34 -19.06 2.05
N VAL A 56 -1.44 -18.17 2.50
CA VAL A 56 -0.10 -18.55 2.97
C VAL A 56 -0.12 -18.59 4.50
N PRO A 57 0.30 -19.70 5.14
CA PRO A 57 0.36 -19.76 6.60
C PRO A 57 1.32 -18.74 7.20
N LYS A 58 0.92 -18.12 8.32
CA LYS A 58 1.78 -17.18 9.05
C LYS A 58 3.10 -17.84 9.45
N GLY A 59 4.20 -17.12 9.26
CA GLY A 59 5.54 -17.58 9.63
C GLY A 59 6.20 -18.50 8.60
N VAL A 60 5.53 -18.84 7.49
CA VAL A 60 6.19 -19.52 6.36
C VAL A 60 7.18 -18.59 5.67
N LEU A 61 6.77 -17.34 5.45
CA LEU A 61 7.66 -16.29 4.97
C LEU A 61 8.24 -15.53 6.17
N GLY A 62 9.56 -15.38 6.15
CA GLY A 62 10.36 -14.73 7.19
C GLY A 62 10.84 -13.34 6.78
N THR A 63 11.55 -12.67 7.68
CA THR A 63 12.09 -11.33 7.45
C THR A 63 13.39 -11.37 6.64
N SER A 64 13.79 -10.22 6.13
CA SER A 64 15.01 -10.04 5.33
C SER A 64 16.29 -10.21 6.17
N ASP A 65 16.21 -10.08 7.50
CA ASP A 65 17.31 -10.37 8.42
C ASP A 65 17.70 -11.86 8.44
N GLU A 66 16.76 -12.78 8.19
CA GLU A 66 17.10 -14.20 8.02
C GLU A 66 18.04 -14.38 6.81
N CYS A 67 17.78 -13.62 5.74
CA CYS A 67 18.57 -13.64 4.52
C CYS A 67 19.92 -12.96 4.72
N ARG A 68 19.95 -11.85 5.47
CA ARG A 68 21.17 -11.08 5.82
C ARG A 68 22.29 -11.96 6.37
N THR A 69 21.93 -12.98 7.16
CA THR A 69 22.91 -13.88 7.80
C THR A 69 23.91 -14.50 6.80
N CYS A 70 23.52 -14.69 5.55
CA CYS A 70 24.41 -15.19 4.48
C CYS A 70 24.48 -14.26 3.26
N HIS A 71 23.50 -13.39 3.06
CA HIS A 71 23.39 -12.47 1.92
C HIS A 71 23.63 -11.00 2.32
N GLY A 72 24.34 -10.76 3.42
CA GLY A 72 24.71 -9.43 3.90
C GLY A 72 26.00 -9.40 4.73
N ASP A 73 26.44 -8.18 5.06
CA ASP A 73 27.61 -7.83 5.87
C ASP A 73 28.99 -8.29 5.32
N PHE A 74 29.10 -8.63 4.03
CA PHE A 74 30.36 -8.99 3.36
C PHE A 74 30.82 -8.01 2.27
N ASP A 75 29.91 -7.28 1.62
CA ASP A 75 30.21 -6.26 0.61
C ASP A 75 29.04 -5.26 0.45
N VAL A 76 29.07 -4.14 1.18
CA VAL A 76 27.94 -3.19 1.26
C VAL A 76 27.52 -2.57 -0.09
N GLU A 77 28.40 -2.56 -1.09
CA GLU A 77 28.11 -1.95 -2.39
C GLU A 77 27.36 -2.90 -3.33
N ASP A 78 27.58 -4.22 -3.20
CA ASP A 78 27.12 -5.22 -4.16
C ASP A 78 26.29 -6.35 -3.52
N GLU A 79 26.29 -6.50 -2.20
CA GLU A 79 25.57 -7.58 -1.55
C GLU A 79 24.04 -7.36 -1.58
N PRO A 80 23.25 -8.46 -1.62
CA PRO A 80 21.81 -8.37 -1.73
C PRO A 80 21.16 -7.58 -0.58
N TRP A 81 21.58 -7.80 0.67
CA TRP A 81 20.92 -7.17 1.82
C TRP A 81 21.14 -5.65 1.85
N ALA A 82 22.39 -5.16 1.69
CA ALA A 82 22.67 -3.72 1.78
C ALA A 82 21.99 -2.93 0.65
N THR A 83 22.06 -3.45 -0.58
CA THR A 83 21.44 -2.81 -1.76
C THR A 83 19.90 -2.79 -1.65
N TRP A 84 19.29 -3.83 -1.09
CA TRP A 84 17.87 -3.86 -0.78
C TRP A 84 17.48 -2.92 0.37
N ALA A 85 18.25 -2.90 1.48
CA ALA A 85 17.90 -2.18 2.70
C ALA A 85 17.79 -0.66 2.52
N GLY A 86 18.54 -0.10 1.55
CA GLY A 86 18.46 1.31 1.15
C GLY A 86 17.51 1.61 -0.01
N SER A 87 16.91 0.58 -0.63
CA SER A 87 16.02 0.73 -1.79
C SER A 87 14.61 1.16 -1.40
N LEU A 88 13.83 1.61 -2.39
CA LEU A 88 12.39 1.90 -2.19
C LEU A 88 11.60 0.66 -1.77
N MET A 89 12.01 -0.54 -2.20
CA MET A 89 11.37 -1.81 -1.83
C MET A 89 11.57 -2.14 -0.35
N GLY A 90 12.82 -2.04 0.13
CA GLY A 90 13.14 -2.24 1.55
C GLY A 90 12.63 -1.12 2.46
N LEU A 91 12.29 0.06 1.90
CA LEU A 91 11.69 1.17 2.63
C LEU A 91 10.15 1.21 2.56
N ALA A 92 9.52 0.40 1.70
CA ALA A 92 8.10 0.53 1.38
C ALA A 92 7.18 0.40 2.61
N GLY A 93 7.50 -0.51 3.53
CA GLY A 93 6.77 -0.72 4.79
C GLY A 93 7.00 0.33 5.88
N ARG A 94 7.90 1.30 5.64
CA ARG A 94 8.33 2.31 6.63
C ARG A 94 8.36 3.74 6.08
N ASP A 95 7.93 3.95 4.84
CA ASP A 95 7.91 5.28 4.22
C ASP A 95 6.80 6.17 4.83
N PRO A 96 7.15 7.25 5.54
CA PRO A 96 6.16 8.14 6.13
C PRO A 96 5.31 8.89 5.09
N LEU A 97 5.82 9.10 3.87
CA LEU A 97 5.05 9.73 2.80
C LEU A 97 3.96 8.79 2.30
N PHE A 98 4.29 7.51 2.09
CA PHE A 98 3.32 6.47 1.78
C PHE A 98 2.17 6.44 2.81
N PHE A 99 2.49 6.31 4.11
CA PHE A 99 1.45 6.23 5.13
C PHE A 99 0.59 7.49 5.24
N ALA A 100 1.18 8.68 5.02
CA ALA A 100 0.43 9.92 4.97
C ALA A 100 -0.55 9.95 3.78
N GLN A 101 -0.10 9.55 2.59
CA GLN A 101 -0.97 9.49 1.40
C GLN A 101 -2.06 8.43 1.53
N MET A 102 -1.74 7.24 2.05
CA MET A 102 -2.72 6.19 2.33
C MET A 102 -3.77 6.67 3.35
N THR A 103 -3.34 7.42 4.37
CA THR A 103 -4.26 8.04 5.34
C THR A 103 -5.20 9.04 4.67
N THR A 104 -4.70 9.88 3.77
CA THR A 104 -5.55 10.79 2.97
C THR A 104 -6.51 10.01 2.07
N ALA A 105 -6.05 8.97 1.38
CA ALA A 105 -6.91 8.15 0.53
C ALA A 105 -8.05 7.49 1.34
N ASN A 106 -7.76 6.96 2.53
CA ASN A 106 -8.76 6.40 3.43
C ASN A 106 -9.79 7.42 3.97
N GLN A 107 -9.50 8.73 3.89
CA GLN A 107 -10.47 9.79 4.25
C GLN A 107 -11.47 10.05 3.11
N ASP A 108 -11.10 9.72 1.86
CA ASP A 108 -11.94 9.90 0.68
C ASP A 108 -12.70 8.62 0.31
N VAL A 109 -12.08 7.45 0.49
CA VAL A 109 -12.60 6.14 0.12
C VAL A 109 -12.43 5.14 1.26
N ALA A 110 -13.52 4.56 1.73
CA ALA A 110 -13.46 3.53 2.77
C ALA A 110 -12.68 2.30 2.27
N ASN A 111 -11.84 1.72 3.12
CA ASN A 111 -11.08 0.49 2.88
C ASN A 111 -10.00 0.53 1.78
N VAL A 112 -9.76 1.68 1.13
CA VAL A 112 -8.78 1.77 0.03
C VAL A 112 -7.36 1.43 0.44
N GLY A 113 -7.00 1.62 1.70
CA GLY A 113 -5.67 1.24 2.18
C GLY A 113 -5.35 -0.25 2.00
N THR A 114 -6.32 -1.16 1.97
CA THR A 114 -6.09 -2.59 1.68
C THR A 114 -5.45 -2.80 0.30
N PHE A 115 -5.83 -1.98 -0.68
CA PHE A 115 -5.23 -1.99 -2.01
C PHE A 115 -3.80 -1.46 -1.98
N CYS A 116 -3.57 -0.37 -1.24
CA CYS A 116 -2.23 0.23 -1.06
C CYS A 116 -1.25 -0.74 -0.39
N LEU A 117 -1.69 -1.41 0.68
CA LEU A 117 -0.88 -2.35 1.45
C LEU A 117 -0.47 -3.57 0.62
N ARG A 118 -1.26 -3.97 -0.38
CA ARG A 118 -0.93 -5.11 -1.25
C ARG A 118 0.39 -4.93 -2.00
N CYS A 119 0.73 -3.70 -2.41
CA CYS A 119 1.99 -3.40 -3.10
C CYS A 119 3.10 -2.99 -2.13
N HIS A 120 2.81 -2.09 -1.19
CA HIS A 120 3.84 -1.44 -0.37
C HIS A 120 4.22 -2.23 0.88
N VAL A 121 3.32 -3.07 1.37
CA VAL A 121 3.50 -3.86 2.58
C VAL A 121 2.99 -5.28 2.34
N PRO A 122 3.48 -5.98 1.29
CA PRO A 122 2.82 -7.20 0.80
C PRO A 122 2.79 -8.33 1.82
N MET A 123 3.75 -8.36 2.76
CA MET A 123 3.75 -9.29 3.88
C MET A 123 2.50 -9.18 4.78
N SER A 124 1.81 -8.03 4.76
CA SER A 124 0.53 -7.84 5.45
C SER A 124 -0.59 -8.76 4.96
N TYR A 125 -0.48 -9.31 3.74
CA TYR A 125 -1.40 -10.35 3.26
C TYR A 125 -1.09 -11.72 3.88
N VAL A 126 0.18 -12.01 4.17
CA VAL A 126 0.62 -13.25 4.83
C VAL A 126 0.31 -13.21 6.32
N THR A 127 0.60 -12.08 6.99
CA THR A 127 0.29 -11.88 8.42
C THR A 127 -1.21 -11.65 8.68
N GLY A 128 -1.95 -11.22 7.66
CA GLY A 128 -3.37 -10.88 7.70
C GLY A 128 -3.68 -9.47 8.20
N HIS A 129 -2.66 -8.66 8.47
CA HIS A 129 -2.82 -7.27 8.89
C HIS A 129 -3.35 -6.36 7.77
N ALA A 130 -3.28 -6.77 6.50
CA ALA A 130 -3.92 -6.08 5.37
C ALA A 130 -5.45 -5.94 5.53
N SER A 131 -6.08 -6.75 6.39
CA SER A 131 -7.52 -6.63 6.69
C SER A 131 -7.87 -5.34 7.43
N ASP A 132 -6.90 -4.68 8.07
CA ASP A 132 -7.02 -3.33 8.59
C ASP A 132 -6.48 -2.32 7.55
N PRO A 133 -7.37 -1.64 6.80
CA PRO A 133 -6.97 -0.72 5.75
C PRO A 133 -6.24 0.52 6.27
N THR A 134 -6.25 0.78 7.59
CA THR A 134 -5.55 1.92 8.17
C THR A 134 -4.04 1.64 8.34
N GLY A 135 -3.63 0.37 8.26
CA GLY A 135 -2.27 -0.06 8.60
C GLY A 135 -1.95 0.01 10.10
N GLY A 136 -2.96 0.21 10.96
CA GLY A 136 -2.78 0.32 12.41
C GLY A 136 -2.34 -0.99 13.08
N SER A 137 -2.66 -2.13 12.46
CA SER A 137 -2.25 -3.46 12.93
C SER A 137 -0.89 -3.95 12.43
N LEU A 138 -0.21 -3.20 11.55
CA LEU A 138 1.07 -3.62 10.97
C LEU A 138 2.17 -3.76 12.03
N ASP A 139 2.89 -4.88 11.98
CA ASP A 139 3.99 -5.20 12.89
C ASP A 139 5.38 -5.07 12.23
N GLU A 140 6.42 -5.59 12.89
CA GLU A 140 7.79 -5.56 12.38
C GLU A 140 7.97 -6.40 11.11
N VAL A 141 7.30 -7.55 10.99
CA VAL A 141 7.39 -8.42 9.81
C VAL A 141 6.77 -7.74 8.60
N ASP A 142 5.67 -7.02 8.80
CA ASP A 142 5.05 -6.26 7.71
C ASP A 142 5.93 -5.08 7.28
N ARG A 143 6.49 -4.35 8.25
CA ARG A 143 7.25 -3.12 8.01
C ARG A 143 8.64 -3.35 7.42
N ASP A 144 9.06 -4.60 7.33
CA ASP A 144 10.23 -5.04 6.56
C ASP A 144 10.03 -4.80 5.05
N GLY A 145 8.82 -4.42 4.60
CA GLY A 145 8.55 -3.90 3.26
C GLY A 145 8.37 -5.02 2.23
N VAL A 146 8.88 -4.81 1.03
CA VAL A 146 8.92 -5.85 -0.01
C VAL A 146 10.15 -6.73 0.27
N THR A 147 9.97 -7.74 1.11
CA THR A 147 11.07 -8.55 1.68
C THR A 147 11.72 -9.47 0.66
N CYS A 148 12.94 -9.93 0.97
CA CYS A 148 13.64 -10.92 0.17
C CYS A 148 12.78 -12.18 -0.02
N HIS A 149 12.21 -12.70 1.06
CA HIS A 149 11.43 -13.95 1.04
C HIS A 149 10.10 -13.77 0.29
N PHE A 150 9.45 -12.60 0.39
CA PHE A 150 8.28 -12.30 -0.44
C PHE A 150 8.62 -12.38 -1.93
N CYS A 151 9.63 -11.65 -2.38
CA CYS A 151 10.04 -11.66 -3.80
C CYS A 151 10.42 -13.06 -4.26
N HIS A 152 11.29 -13.72 -3.51
CA HIS A 152 11.80 -15.04 -3.84
C HIS A 152 10.80 -16.18 -3.61
N SER A 153 9.58 -15.92 -3.14
CA SER A 153 8.51 -16.93 -3.09
C SER A 153 7.43 -16.72 -4.14
N GLN A 154 7.56 -15.68 -5.00
CA GLN A 154 6.59 -15.43 -6.05
C GLN A 154 6.56 -16.56 -7.09
N VAL A 155 5.35 -16.90 -7.52
CA VAL A 155 5.04 -17.86 -8.59
C VAL A 155 4.55 -17.07 -9.79
N ASP A 156 4.94 -17.48 -10.98
CA ASP A 156 4.36 -16.92 -12.21
C ASP A 156 2.91 -17.36 -12.34
N PRO A 157 1.92 -16.44 -12.37
CA PRO A 157 0.54 -16.80 -12.65
C PRO A 157 0.33 -17.41 -14.05
N VAL A 158 1.26 -17.20 -15.00
CA VAL A 158 1.19 -17.72 -16.36
C VAL A 158 2.03 -19.00 -16.48
N TYR A 159 1.41 -20.15 -16.20
CA TYR A 159 2.08 -21.44 -16.29
C TYR A 159 2.38 -21.86 -17.73
N VAL A 160 3.64 -22.26 -17.99
CA VAL A 160 4.09 -22.80 -19.27
C VAL A 160 4.73 -24.17 -19.06
N ALA A 161 4.05 -25.23 -19.50
CA ALA A 161 4.51 -26.60 -19.35
C ALA A 161 5.91 -26.82 -19.96
N GLY A 162 6.82 -27.38 -19.16
CA GLY A 162 8.22 -27.60 -19.56
C GLY A 162 9.13 -26.38 -19.44
N GLN A 163 8.62 -25.22 -19.02
CA GLN A 163 9.40 -24.02 -18.71
C GLN A 163 9.20 -23.57 -17.25
N SER A 164 7.95 -23.47 -16.80
CA SER A 164 7.64 -23.19 -15.39
C SER A 164 8.03 -24.38 -14.51
N PRO A 165 8.47 -24.15 -13.26
CA PRO A 165 8.60 -25.19 -12.24
C PRO A 165 7.35 -26.07 -12.18
N ALA A 166 7.52 -27.39 -12.09
CA ALA A 166 6.39 -28.33 -12.18
C ALA A 166 5.41 -28.16 -11.01
N GLU A 167 5.94 -27.80 -9.85
CA GLU A 167 5.26 -27.57 -8.58
C GLU A 167 4.27 -26.39 -8.67
N ASP A 168 4.56 -25.39 -9.51
CA ASP A 168 3.74 -24.19 -9.66
C ASP A 168 2.33 -24.53 -10.16
N ALA A 169 2.16 -25.60 -10.94
CA ALA A 169 0.84 -26.03 -11.42
C ALA A 169 -0.12 -26.36 -10.26
N ALA A 170 0.38 -26.99 -9.20
CA ALA A 170 -0.43 -27.32 -8.02
C ALA A 170 -0.74 -26.08 -7.17
N ILE A 171 0.20 -25.15 -7.07
CA ILE A 171 0.02 -23.88 -6.37
C ILE A 171 -1.08 -23.06 -7.06
N LEU A 172 -1.00 -22.90 -8.38
CA LEU A 172 -2.00 -22.16 -9.16
C LEU A 172 -3.37 -22.84 -9.11
N ALA A 173 -3.43 -24.17 -9.16
CA ALA A 173 -4.68 -24.92 -9.06
C ALA A 173 -5.35 -24.81 -7.68
N ALA A 174 -4.62 -24.41 -6.64
CA ALA A 174 -5.14 -24.22 -5.29
C ALA A 174 -5.75 -22.82 -5.05
N LEU A 175 -5.46 -21.84 -5.93
CA LEU A 175 -6.02 -20.49 -5.81
C LEU A 175 -7.52 -20.48 -6.11
N ALA A 176 -8.25 -19.60 -5.40
CA ALA A 176 -9.65 -19.32 -5.72
C ALA A 176 -9.78 -18.71 -7.13
N GLU A 177 -8.90 -17.76 -7.45
CA GLU A 177 -8.83 -17.09 -8.76
C GLU A 177 -7.37 -16.90 -9.17
N VAL A 178 -6.99 -17.48 -10.32
CA VAL A 178 -5.65 -17.32 -10.89
C VAL A 178 -5.60 -16.02 -11.69
N PRO A 179 -4.60 -15.13 -11.46
CA PRO A 179 -4.42 -13.94 -12.28
C PRO A 179 -4.23 -14.30 -13.76
N THR A 180 -4.92 -13.59 -14.65
CA THR A 180 -4.78 -13.77 -16.11
C THR A 180 -3.91 -12.70 -16.77
N SER A 181 -3.44 -11.74 -15.96
CA SER A 181 -2.55 -10.65 -16.34
C SER A 181 -1.70 -10.26 -15.13
N TYR A 182 -0.53 -9.69 -15.38
CA TYR A 182 0.27 -9.04 -14.35
C TYR A 182 -0.31 -7.66 -13.98
N GLY A 183 0.01 -7.18 -12.78
CA GLY A 183 -0.35 -5.84 -12.31
C GLY A 183 -1.24 -5.82 -11.07
N ASN A 184 -1.46 -4.63 -10.52
CA ASN A 184 -2.24 -4.39 -9.30
C ASN A 184 -1.83 -5.28 -8.10
N ALA A 185 -0.56 -5.68 -8.04
CA ALA A 185 -0.04 -6.66 -7.08
C ALA A 185 -0.86 -7.95 -7.04
N MET A 186 -1.35 -8.45 -8.19
CA MET A 186 -1.93 -9.79 -8.32
C MET A 186 -0.85 -10.89 -8.23
N PHE A 187 -0.03 -10.84 -7.18
CA PHE A 187 1.02 -11.81 -6.93
C PHE A 187 0.44 -13.17 -6.55
N VAL A 188 1.21 -14.21 -6.84
CA VAL A 188 1.00 -15.56 -6.31
C VAL A 188 2.22 -15.92 -5.50
N LEU A 189 2.04 -16.42 -4.29
CA LEU A 189 3.12 -16.87 -3.41
C LEU A 189 3.11 -18.38 -3.26
N ASP A 190 4.30 -18.96 -3.08
CA ASP A 190 4.43 -20.34 -2.63
C ASP A 190 3.91 -20.49 -1.20
N PRO A 191 2.88 -21.32 -0.95
CA PRO A 191 2.39 -21.54 0.40
C PRO A 191 3.38 -22.29 1.31
N GLN A 192 4.46 -22.84 0.75
CA GLN A 192 5.55 -23.50 1.47
C GLN A 192 6.77 -22.59 1.65
N GLY A 193 6.78 -21.41 1.03
CA GLY A 193 7.91 -20.48 1.10
C GLY A 193 9.20 -21.02 0.47
N VAL A 194 9.07 -21.92 -0.50
CA VAL A 194 10.26 -22.39 -1.25
C VAL A 194 10.81 -21.21 -2.04
N ARG A 195 12.09 -20.92 -1.83
CA ARG A 195 12.77 -19.80 -2.48
C ARG A 195 13.02 -20.15 -3.93
N ARG A 196 12.82 -19.19 -4.81
CA ARG A 196 13.01 -19.30 -6.24
C ARG A 196 13.99 -18.24 -6.72
N GLY A 197 14.69 -18.51 -7.80
CA GLY A 197 15.68 -17.56 -8.32
C GLY A 197 16.05 -17.83 -9.76
N PRO A 198 16.97 -17.02 -10.32
CA PRO A 198 17.31 -17.08 -11.74
C PRO A 198 18.31 -18.20 -12.10
N TYR A 199 18.80 -18.96 -11.12
CA TYR A 199 19.89 -19.92 -11.29
C TYR A 199 19.44 -21.34 -10.92
N SER A 200 19.82 -22.30 -11.75
CA SER A 200 19.56 -23.74 -11.56
C SER A 200 20.65 -24.48 -10.78
N ASP A 201 21.83 -23.89 -10.66
CA ASP A 201 22.97 -24.46 -9.95
C ASP A 201 23.37 -23.49 -8.84
N THR A 202 22.97 -23.81 -7.61
CA THR A 202 23.18 -22.97 -6.44
C THR A 202 23.72 -23.81 -5.29
N ASP A 203 24.82 -23.40 -4.68
CA ASP A 203 25.30 -23.92 -3.39
C ASP A 203 24.53 -23.28 -2.23
N ALA A 204 23.18 -23.39 -2.26
CA ALA A 204 22.31 -22.81 -1.24
C ALA A 204 22.17 -23.77 -0.04
N ILE A 205 22.13 -23.21 1.17
CA ILE A 205 21.89 -23.96 2.42
C ILE A 205 20.40 -24.25 2.68
N HIS A 206 19.53 -23.76 1.81
CA HIS A 206 18.09 -23.97 1.81
C HIS A 206 17.66 -24.40 0.41
N GLU A 207 16.48 -25.00 0.30
CA GLU A 207 15.91 -25.38 -0.99
C GLU A 207 15.75 -24.16 -1.90
N THR A 208 16.02 -24.36 -3.19
CA THR A 208 15.89 -23.36 -4.24
C THR A 208 15.27 -24.00 -5.49
N ILE A 209 14.42 -23.23 -6.18
CA ILE A 209 13.85 -23.60 -7.48
C ILE A 209 14.34 -22.60 -8.54
N ASP A 210 14.86 -23.10 -9.66
CA ASP A 210 15.11 -22.27 -10.83
C ASP A 210 13.78 -21.77 -11.42
N SER A 211 13.65 -20.45 -11.56
CA SER A 211 12.43 -19.80 -12.02
C SER A 211 12.75 -18.83 -13.16
N PRO A 212 12.23 -19.09 -14.38
CA PRO A 212 12.28 -18.13 -15.48
C PRO A 212 11.58 -16.80 -15.15
N PHE A 213 10.57 -16.82 -14.27
CA PHE A 213 9.85 -15.63 -13.84
C PHE A 213 10.77 -14.61 -13.14
N HIS A 214 11.72 -15.10 -12.34
CA HIS A 214 12.73 -14.28 -11.66
C HIS A 214 13.79 -13.71 -12.62
N ARG A 215 13.73 -14.06 -13.91
CA ARG A 215 14.54 -13.48 -14.99
C ARG A 215 13.71 -12.56 -15.90
N SER A 216 12.40 -12.51 -15.71
CA SER A 216 11.49 -11.70 -16.52
C SER A 216 11.18 -10.37 -15.85
N GLY A 217 10.94 -9.35 -16.68
CA GLY A 217 10.33 -8.10 -16.22
C GLY A 217 8.89 -8.29 -15.73
N ASP A 218 8.22 -9.40 -16.10
CA ASP A 218 6.84 -9.69 -15.70
C ASP A 218 6.68 -9.76 -14.17
N MET A 219 7.72 -10.21 -13.46
CA MET A 219 7.74 -10.19 -11.99
C MET A 219 7.64 -8.76 -11.44
N CYS A 220 8.32 -7.80 -12.07
CA CYS A 220 8.19 -6.38 -11.74
C CYS A 220 6.80 -5.86 -12.15
N GLY A 221 6.31 -6.30 -13.31
CA GLY A 221 4.98 -5.99 -13.84
C GLY A 221 3.84 -6.38 -12.91
N THR A 222 4.00 -7.41 -12.07
CA THR A 222 3.03 -7.77 -11.01
C THR A 222 2.65 -6.58 -10.15
N CYS A 223 3.58 -5.68 -9.83
CA CYS A 223 3.34 -4.51 -8.99
C CYS A 223 3.36 -3.18 -9.77
N HIS A 224 4.11 -3.10 -10.87
CA HIS A 224 4.38 -1.86 -11.62
C HIS A 224 3.54 -1.68 -12.90
N ASP A 225 2.40 -2.36 -12.98
CA ASP A 225 1.31 -2.05 -13.91
C ASP A 225 0.01 -1.87 -13.12
N VAL A 226 -0.39 -0.61 -12.89
CA VAL A 226 -1.42 -0.28 -11.89
C VAL A 226 -2.62 0.41 -12.53
N GLY A 227 -3.76 -0.26 -12.41
CA GLY A 227 -5.08 0.25 -12.79
C GLY A 227 -5.93 0.56 -11.56
N ASN A 228 -6.80 1.57 -11.68
CA ASN A 228 -7.77 1.87 -10.65
C ASN A 228 -8.93 0.87 -10.70
N VAL A 229 -8.97 -0.06 -9.75
CA VAL A 229 -10.01 -1.11 -9.65
C VAL A 229 -11.44 -0.58 -9.49
N ALA A 230 -11.62 0.68 -9.11
CA ALA A 230 -12.94 1.31 -9.02
C ALA A 230 -13.46 1.84 -10.36
N VAL A 231 -12.66 1.82 -11.43
CA VAL A 231 -12.98 2.49 -12.69
C VAL A 231 -12.67 1.60 -13.91
N SER A 232 -13.72 1.21 -14.63
CA SER A 232 -13.60 0.40 -15.86
C SER A 232 -13.52 1.26 -17.11
N LYS A 233 -12.73 0.79 -18.08
CA LYS A 233 -12.68 1.30 -19.46
C LYS A 233 -13.84 0.74 -20.27
N LEU A 234 -14.54 1.61 -20.98
CA LEU A 234 -15.65 1.26 -21.87
C LEU A 234 -15.17 1.00 -23.31
N PRO A 235 -15.95 0.29 -24.14
CA PRO A 235 -15.57 -0.01 -25.53
C PRO A 235 -15.27 1.23 -26.40
N ASN A 236 -15.85 2.37 -26.06
CA ASN A 236 -15.61 3.66 -26.73
C ASN A 236 -14.36 4.39 -26.21
N GLY A 237 -13.56 3.77 -25.32
CA GLY A 237 -12.36 4.34 -24.73
C GLY A 237 -12.58 5.29 -23.55
N THR A 238 -13.82 5.56 -23.16
CA THR A 238 -14.14 6.38 -21.97
C THR A 238 -14.13 5.54 -20.70
N TYR A 239 -14.23 6.18 -19.53
CA TYR A 239 -14.16 5.52 -18.22
C TYR A 239 -15.44 5.71 -17.42
N ARG A 240 -15.78 4.72 -16.60
CA ARG A 240 -16.94 4.75 -15.71
C ARG A 240 -16.61 4.12 -14.37
N TYR A 241 -17.11 4.71 -13.28
CA TYR A 241 -17.07 4.07 -11.96
C TYR A 241 -17.83 2.73 -11.96
N ASN A 242 -17.27 1.76 -11.24
CA ASN A 242 -17.88 0.46 -11.00
C ASN A 242 -19.02 0.59 -9.98
N LEU A 243 -19.85 -0.46 -9.85
CA LEU A 243 -20.77 -0.53 -8.72
C LEU A 243 -19.96 -0.80 -7.45
N LEU A 244 -20.43 -0.28 -6.33
CA LEU A 244 -19.82 -0.50 -5.01
C LEU A 244 -20.19 -1.88 -4.45
N ASP A 245 -19.39 -2.35 -3.49
CA ASP A 245 -19.55 -3.63 -2.79
C ASP A 245 -19.44 -4.85 -3.71
N GLN A 246 -18.59 -4.75 -4.74
CA GLN A 246 -18.28 -5.86 -5.64
C GLN A 246 -16.89 -5.70 -6.26
N PRO A 247 -16.22 -6.81 -6.61
CA PRO A 247 -14.94 -6.75 -7.30
C PRO A 247 -15.03 -5.99 -8.63
N THR A 248 -13.86 -5.53 -9.12
CA THR A 248 -13.76 -4.97 -10.47
C THR A 248 -14.33 -5.97 -11.51
N PRO A 249 -15.14 -5.53 -12.48
CA PRO A 249 -15.66 -6.41 -13.53
C PRO A 249 -14.57 -7.07 -14.38
N ASP A 250 -13.39 -6.45 -14.44
CA ASP A 250 -12.22 -6.96 -15.15
C ASP A 250 -10.96 -6.64 -14.32
N ALA A 251 -10.20 -7.67 -13.96
CA ALA A 251 -8.99 -7.56 -13.16
C ALA A 251 -7.79 -7.07 -13.98
N ASN A 252 -7.86 -7.10 -15.32
CA ASN A 252 -6.79 -6.62 -16.18
C ASN A 252 -6.59 -5.09 -16.02
N PRO A 253 -5.41 -4.62 -15.57
CA PRO A 253 -5.15 -3.19 -15.40
C PRO A 253 -5.39 -2.36 -16.67
N TRP A 254 -5.22 -2.94 -17.86
CA TRP A 254 -5.43 -2.27 -19.15
C TRP A 254 -6.90 -1.97 -19.47
N MET A 255 -7.81 -2.64 -18.74
CA MET A 255 -9.24 -2.42 -18.78
C MET A 255 -9.72 -1.48 -17.67
N GLN A 256 -8.79 -0.88 -16.93
CA GLN A 256 -9.05 0.06 -15.84
C GLN A 256 -8.47 1.45 -16.14
N PHE A 257 -8.84 2.45 -15.35
CA PHE A 257 -8.20 3.77 -15.45
C PHE A 257 -6.71 3.67 -15.05
N PRO A 258 -5.76 4.12 -15.89
CA PRO A 258 -4.34 3.94 -15.63
C PRO A 258 -3.86 4.83 -14.49
N LEU A 259 -3.25 4.22 -13.47
CA LEU A 259 -2.52 4.91 -12.41
C LEU A 259 -1.01 4.87 -12.68
N GLU A 260 -0.50 3.73 -13.13
CA GLU A 260 0.91 3.51 -13.48
C GLU A 260 1.01 2.58 -14.70
N ARG A 261 1.94 2.88 -15.61
CA ARG A 261 2.29 2.08 -16.81
C ARG A 261 3.80 2.09 -17.02
N THR A 262 4.55 1.91 -15.95
CA THR A 262 6.02 1.96 -15.95
C THR A 262 6.62 0.64 -16.45
N TYR A 263 5.81 -0.42 -16.47
CA TYR A 263 6.08 -1.70 -17.11
C TYR A 263 5.42 -1.77 -18.50
N THR A 264 6.22 -1.77 -19.58
CA THR A 264 5.80 -2.10 -20.97
C THR A 264 6.97 -2.62 -21.79
#